data_AF-A0A8H4S8D0-F1
#
_entry.id   AF-A0A8H4S8D0-F1
#
_cell.length_a   1.000
_cell.length_b   1.000
_cell.length_c   1.000
_cell.angle_alpha   90.00
_cell.angle_beta   90.00
_cell.angle_gamma   90.00
#
_symmetry.space_group_name_H-M   'P 1'
#
loop_
_entity.id
_entity.type
_entity.pdbx_description
1 polymer ?
#
loop_
_entity_poly.entity_id
_entity_poly.type
_entity_poly.pdbx_seq_one_letter_code
_entity_poly.pdbx_strand_id
1 'polypeptide(L)'
;MKRLNHLERDCNRNLNEETTGLWLTQSELEGLPDAILARLKEGECIQTGQLWLPTKVPFSAPAMMNVKKESTRKKIYYTVENRMAGNVPLFRELVLLRDETARMLGHPNHFARKTSDKMVQGPQVVVDLLSEIREAVVPLTTSDAEELLVLKQQEAAAFVETANRLFYWDIPYFTLRRIERTETRETTVSEYFELHMTLQKLLQRFQHLLGVEVRRIDTAHCEGLIWHESLES
;
A
#
# COMPACT_ATOMS: atom_id res chain seq x y z
N MET A 1 -8.93 21.45 -20.30
CA MET A 1 -9.38 21.05 -18.93
C MET A 1 -10.37 19.89 -18.92
N LYS A 2 -11.46 19.89 -19.72
CA LYS A 2 -12.48 18.81 -19.71
C LYS A 2 -11.89 17.40 -19.92
N ARG A 3 -10.97 17.22 -20.86
CA ARG A 3 -10.31 15.93 -21.14
C ARG A 3 -9.44 15.44 -19.98
N LEU A 4 -8.62 16.31 -19.39
CA LEU A 4 -7.80 15.97 -18.21
C LEU A 4 -8.65 15.42 -17.06
N ASN A 5 -9.76 16.09 -16.75
CA ASN A 5 -10.67 15.63 -15.69
C ASN A 5 -11.33 14.28 -16.01
N HIS A 6 -11.55 13.97 -17.30
CA HIS A 6 -12.08 12.68 -17.73
C HIS A 6 -11.03 11.58 -17.56
N LEU A 7 -9.79 11.82 -17.99
CA LEU A 7 -8.68 10.88 -17.84
C LEU A 7 -8.41 10.56 -16.37
N GLU A 8 -8.41 11.56 -15.49
CA GLU A 8 -8.25 11.35 -14.05
C GLU A 8 -9.37 10.47 -13.47
N ARG A 9 -10.62 10.71 -13.88
CA ARG A 9 -11.75 9.87 -13.50
C ARG A 9 -11.63 8.44 -14.01
N ASP A 10 -11.24 8.25 -15.27
CA ASP A 10 -11.07 6.92 -15.84
C ASP A 10 -9.95 6.13 -15.14
N CYS A 11 -8.79 6.77 -14.89
CA CYS A 11 -7.69 6.14 -14.16
C CYS A 11 -8.11 5.70 -12.75
N ASN A 12 -8.84 6.55 -12.03
CA ASN A 12 -9.35 6.25 -10.69
C ASN A 12 -10.43 5.16 -10.70
N ARG A 13 -11.35 5.21 -11.68
CA ARG A 13 -12.36 4.16 -11.88
C ARG A 13 -11.69 2.80 -12.09
N ASN A 14 -10.71 2.74 -13.00
CA ASN A 14 -9.97 1.52 -13.26
C ASN A 14 -9.25 0.99 -12.02
N LEU A 15 -8.73 1.85 -11.13
CA LEU A 15 -8.11 1.44 -9.86
C LEU A 15 -9.12 0.83 -8.87
N ASN A 16 -10.29 1.46 -8.76
CA ASN A 16 -11.32 1.04 -7.81
C ASN A 16 -12.01 -0.25 -8.27
N GLU A 17 -12.32 -0.35 -9.57
CA GLU A 17 -13.03 -1.50 -10.17
C GLU A 17 -12.11 -2.67 -10.52
N GLU A 18 -10.79 -2.53 -10.31
CA GLU A 18 -9.84 -3.60 -10.59
C GLU A 18 -10.08 -4.82 -9.70
N THR A 19 -10.17 -6.00 -10.32
CA THR A 19 -10.46 -7.29 -9.68
C THR A 19 -9.41 -8.35 -10.01
N THR A 20 -8.20 -7.96 -10.42
CA THR A 20 -7.14 -8.90 -10.77
C THR A 20 -6.75 -9.75 -9.56
N GLY A 21 -6.27 -10.95 -9.83
CA GLY A 21 -5.80 -11.88 -8.82
C GLY A 21 -5.12 -13.07 -9.47
N LEU A 22 -4.78 -14.04 -8.64
CA LEU A 22 -4.11 -15.27 -9.03
C LEU A 22 -4.85 -16.46 -8.45
N TRP A 23 -5.00 -17.51 -9.26
CA TRP A 23 -5.36 -18.83 -8.76
C TRP A 23 -4.09 -19.57 -8.33
N LEU A 24 -4.02 -19.91 -7.04
CA LEU A 24 -2.86 -20.54 -6.43
C LEU A 24 -3.31 -21.79 -5.66
N THR A 25 -2.49 -22.84 -5.69
CA THR A 25 -2.76 -24.03 -4.88
C THR A 25 -2.52 -23.74 -3.39
N GLN A 26 -3.11 -24.54 -2.50
CA GLN A 26 -2.83 -24.43 -1.06
C GLN A 26 -1.34 -24.60 -0.74
N SER A 27 -0.64 -25.45 -1.49
CA SER A 27 0.82 -25.61 -1.35
C SER A 27 1.59 -24.35 -1.77
N GLU A 28 1.08 -23.57 -2.73
CA GLU A 28 1.73 -22.33 -3.17
C GLU A 28 1.54 -21.21 -2.14
N LEU A 29 0.45 -21.26 -1.37
CA LEU A 29 0.10 -20.30 -0.32
C LEU A 29 0.63 -20.68 1.08
N GLU A 30 1.55 -21.64 1.16
CA GLU A 30 2.13 -22.08 2.43
C GLU A 30 2.74 -20.90 3.21
N GLY A 31 2.30 -20.73 4.46
CA GLY A 31 2.70 -19.66 5.37
C GLY A 31 1.67 -18.55 5.52
N LEU A 32 0.71 -18.41 4.60
CA LEU A 32 -0.36 -17.42 4.73
C LEU A 32 -1.22 -17.69 5.98
N PRO A 33 -1.56 -16.67 6.80
CA PRO A 33 -2.39 -16.87 7.99
C PRO A 33 -3.76 -17.44 7.67
N ASP A 34 -4.24 -18.37 8.51
CA ASP A 34 -5.53 -19.05 8.33
C ASP A 34 -6.71 -18.07 8.23
N ALA A 35 -6.66 -16.97 9.00
CA ALA A 35 -7.67 -15.91 8.95
C ALA A 35 -7.80 -15.24 7.57
N ILE A 36 -6.71 -15.20 6.78
CA ILE A 36 -6.74 -14.70 5.40
C ILE A 36 -7.13 -15.82 4.44
N LEU A 37 -6.58 -17.03 4.62
CA LEU A 37 -6.94 -18.20 3.79
C LEU A 37 -8.44 -18.47 3.79
N ALA A 38 -9.10 -18.41 4.95
CA ALA A 38 -10.53 -18.62 5.11
C ALA A 38 -11.41 -17.59 4.37
N ARG A 39 -10.84 -16.45 3.97
CA ARG A 39 -11.53 -15.39 3.23
C ARG A 39 -11.32 -15.49 1.72
N LEU A 40 -10.48 -16.41 1.24
CA LEU A 40 -10.21 -16.60 -0.18
C LEU A 40 -11.32 -17.42 -0.83
N LYS A 41 -11.61 -17.11 -2.10
CA LYS A 41 -12.61 -17.86 -2.88
C LYS A 41 -11.99 -19.15 -3.42
N GLU A 42 -12.69 -20.27 -3.27
CA GLU A 42 -12.32 -21.54 -3.88
C GLU A 42 -12.63 -21.56 -5.39
N GLY A 43 -11.75 -22.20 -6.15
CA GLY A 43 -11.89 -22.37 -7.58
C GLY A 43 -12.83 -23.51 -7.93
N GLU A 44 -13.56 -23.35 -9.03
CA GLU A 44 -14.48 -24.35 -9.58
C GLU A 44 -13.97 -24.84 -10.94
N CYS A 45 -14.45 -26.01 -11.37
CA CYS A 45 -14.15 -26.60 -12.68
C CYS A 45 -12.64 -26.74 -12.93
N ILE A 46 -12.08 -25.92 -13.82
CA ILE A 46 -10.67 -25.97 -14.23
C ILE A 46 -9.75 -25.52 -13.08
N GLN A 47 -10.26 -24.73 -12.13
CA GLN A 47 -9.50 -24.21 -10.98
C GLN A 47 -9.77 -25.00 -9.69
N THR A 48 -10.35 -26.20 -9.80
CA THR A 48 -10.66 -27.04 -8.63
C THR A 48 -9.38 -27.33 -7.83
N GLY A 49 -9.41 -27.06 -6.52
CA GLY A 49 -8.25 -27.20 -5.63
C GLY A 49 -7.32 -25.98 -5.59
N GLN A 50 -7.70 -24.87 -6.22
CA GLN A 50 -7.00 -23.58 -6.14
C GLN A 50 -7.83 -22.54 -5.38
N LEU A 51 -7.14 -21.57 -4.80
CA LEU A 51 -7.70 -20.43 -4.09
C LEU A 51 -7.40 -19.15 -4.88
N TRP A 52 -8.40 -18.27 -4.97
CA TRP A 52 -8.26 -16.95 -5.57
C TRP A 52 -7.62 -15.99 -4.59
N LEU A 53 -6.42 -15.51 -4.91
CA LEU A 53 -5.73 -14.44 -4.19
C LEU A 53 -5.92 -13.10 -4.94
N PRO A 54 -6.74 -12.16 -4.42
CA PRO A 54 -6.88 -10.83 -4.99
C PRO A 54 -5.59 -10.00 -4.87
N THR A 55 -5.35 -9.10 -5.83
CA THR A 55 -4.23 -8.14 -5.77
C THR A 55 -4.44 -7.00 -4.75
N LYS A 56 -5.66 -6.87 -4.20
CA LYS A 56 -5.99 -5.84 -3.21
C LYS A 56 -5.15 -6.00 -1.95
N VAL A 57 -4.72 -4.86 -1.39
CA VAL A 57 -3.77 -4.76 -0.27
C VAL A 57 -4.10 -5.68 0.92
N PRO A 58 -5.37 -5.82 1.37
CA PRO A 58 -5.69 -6.70 2.50
C PRO A 58 -5.38 -8.19 2.30
N PHE A 59 -5.17 -8.62 1.05
CA PHE A 59 -4.84 -10.01 0.70
C PHE A 59 -3.40 -10.12 0.17
N SER A 60 -3.00 -9.23 -0.73
CA SER A 60 -1.67 -9.29 -1.36
C SER A 60 -0.53 -8.94 -0.41
N ALA A 61 -0.69 -7.96 0.49
CA ALA A 61 0.37 -7.60 1.43
C ALA A 61 0.66 -8.73 2.44
N PRO A 62 -0.33 -9.34 3.12
CA PRO A 62 -0.07 -10.51 3.95
C PRO A 62 0.56 -11.67 3.18
N ALA A 63 0.15 -11.89 1.93
CA ALA A 63 0.74 -12.94 1.09
C ALA A 63 2.23 -12.66 0.77
N MET A 64 2.58 -11.43 0.44
CA MET A 64 3.98 -11.03 0.21
C MET A 64 4.85 -11.17 1.46
N MET A 65 4.28 -10.97 2.65
CA MET A 65 4.98 -11.07 3.93
C MET A 65 5.14 -12.51 4.42
N ASN A 66 4.18 -13.40 4.14
CA ASN A 66 4.11 -14.70 4.82
C ASN A 66 4.35 -15.92 3.91
N VAL A 67 4.10 -15.82 2.60
CA VAL A 67 4.24 -16.96 1.68
C VAL A 67 5.71 -17.39 1.58
N LYS A 68 6.00 -18.64 1.92
CA LYS A 68 7.36 -19.17 2.01
C LYS A 68 8.04 -19.34 0.65
N LYS A 69 7.28 -19.78 -0.36
CA LYS A 69 7.80 -20.04 -1.71
C LYS A 69 8.14 -18.74 -2.44
N GLU A 70 9.42 -18.52 -2.74
CA GLU A 70 9.89 -17.32 -3.47
C GLU A 70 9.24 -17.20 -4.86
N SER A 71 9.08 -18.31 -5.57
CA SER A 71 8.43 -18.31 -6.88
C SER A 71 6.98 -17.83 -6.81
N THR A 72 6.24 -18.19 -5.76
CA THR A 72 4.89 -17.66 -5.52
C THR A 72 4.94 -16.17 -5.20
N ARG A 73 5.81 -15.72 -4.29
CA ARG A 73 5.96 -14.27 -3.98
C ARG A 73 6.29 -13.46 -5.23
N LYS A 74 7.18 -13.96 -6.09
CA LYS A 74 7.52 -13.35 -7.38
C LYS A 74 6.31 -13.23 -8.30
N LYS A 75 5.50 -14.29 -8.44
CA LYS A 75 4.24 -14.23 -9.22
C LYS A 75 3.31 -13.16 -8.66
N ILE A 76 3.06 -13.17 -7.34
CA ILE A 76 2.19 -12.20 -6.66
C ILE A 76 2.68 -10.77 -6.91
N TYR A 77 3.97 -10.52 -6.69
CA TYR A 77 4.59 -9.22 -6.91
C TYR A 77 4.34 -8.70 -8.33
N TYR A 78 4.65 -9.49 -9.36
CA TYR A 78 4.45 -9.05 -10.74
C TYR A 78 2.98 -8.85 -11.08
N THR A 79 2.06 -9.65 -10.55
CA THR A 79 0.62 -9.43 -10.78
C THR A 79 0.14 -8.15 -10.11
N VAL A 80 0.63 -7.84 -8.92
CA VAL A 80 0.32 -6.59 -8.21
C VAL A 80 0.90 -5.38 -8.94
N GLU A 81 2.15 -5.42 -9.38
CA GLU A 81 2.82 -4.30 -10.05
C GLU A 81 2.30 -4.06 -11.47
N ASN A 82 1.88 -5.11 -12.19
CA ASN A 82 1.34 -5.00 -13.55
C ASN A 82 -0.19 -4.88 -13.61
N ARG A 83 -0.86 -4.76 -12.47
CA ARG A 83 -2.31 -4.51 -12.46
C ARG A 83 -2.64 -3.19 -13.17
N MET A 84 -3.83 -3.08 -13.72
CA MET A 84 -4.31 -1.89 -14.44
C MET A 84 -3.46 -1.50 -15.66
N ALA A 85 -3.00 -2.46 -16.46
CA ALA A 85 -2.28 -2.16 -17.71
C ALA A 85 -3.04 -1.18 -18.64
N GLY A 86 -4.37 -1.14 -18.57
CA GLY A 86 -5.21 -0.17 -19.29
C GLY A 86 -4.96 1.30 -18.92
N ASN A 87 -4.35 1.59 -17.75
CA ASN A 87 -4.00 2.95 -17.34
C ASN A 87 -2.72 3.47 -18.02
N VAL A 88 -1.88 2.61 -18.60
CA VAL A 88 -0.64 3.03 -19.28
C VAL A 88 -0.90 4.07 -20.39
N PRO A 89 -1.79 3.82 -21.38
CA PRO A 89 -2.08 4.82 -22.40
C PRO A 89 -2.77 6.07 -21.85
N LEU A 90 -3.66 5.92 -20.86
CA LEU A 90 -4.35 7.05 -20.23
C LEU A 90 -3.38 7.98 -19.50
N PHE A 91 -2.43 7.40 -18.77
CA PHE A 91 -1.40 8.14 -18.05
C PHE A 91 -0.46 8.88 -19.01
N ARG A 92 -0.09 8.26 -20.12
CA ARG A 92 0.69 8.92 -21.18
C ARG A 92 -0.02 10.17 -21.71
N GLU A 93 -1.30 10.04 -22.08
CA GLU A 93 -2.10 11.17 -22.56
C GLU A 93 -2.20 12.28 -21.48
N LEU A 94 -2.44 11.87 -20.23
CA LEU A 94 -2.57 12.78 -19.10
C LEU A 94 -1.26 13.55 -18.84
N VAL A 95 -0.08 12.93 -18.94
CA VAL A 95 1.21 13.62 -18.79
C VAL A 95 1.42 14.65 -19.91
N LEU A 96 1.13 14.29 -21.16
CA LEU A 96 1.28 15.19 -22.31
C LEU A 96 0.35 16.41 -22.20
N LEU A 97 -0.93 16.18 -21.90
CA LEU A 97 -1.91 17.26 -21.72
C LEU A 97 -1.56 18.15 -20.51
N ARG A 98 -0.97 17.59 -19.45
CA ARG A 98 -0.50 18.35 -18.30
C ARG A 98 0.64 19.29 -18.64
N ASP A 99 1.58 18.87 -19.48
CA ASP A 99 2.68 19.70 -19.97
C ASP A 99 2.17 20.79 -20.92
N GLU A 100 1.35 20.42 -21.91
CA GLU A 100 0.74 21.36 -22.85
C GLU A 100 -0.05 22.45 -22.12
N THR A 101 -0.89 22.05 -21.15
CA THR A 101 -1.65 23.01 -20.34
C THR A 101 -0.75 23.94 -19.54
N ALA A 102 0.40 23.47 -19.05
CA ALA A 102 1.32 24.33 -18.32
C ALA A 102 1.99 25.37 -19.21
N ARG A 103 2.42 24.97 -20.41
CA ARG A 103 3.03 25.87 -21.41
C ARG A 103 2.05 26.94 -21.89
N MET A 104 0.79 26.57 -22.15
CA MET A 104 -0.26 27.53 -22.51
C MET A 104 -0.51 28.59 -21.42
N LEU A 105 -0.27 28.24 -20.16
CA LEU A 105 -0.42 29.15 -19.02
C LEU A 105 0.87 29.92 -18.70
N GLY A 106 1.89 29.85 -19.56
CA GLY A 106 3.15 30.58 -19.38
C GLY A 106 4.15 29.93 -18.43
N HIS A 107 3.92 28.69 -17.99
CA HIS A 107 4.88 27.94 -17.18
C HIS A 107 5.76 27.03 -18.04
N PRO A 108 7.02 26.77 -17.65
CA PRO A 108 7.94 25.95 -18.45
C PRO A 108 7.53 24.47 -18.54
N ASN A 109 6.86 23.93 -17.51
CA ASN A 109 6.37 22.56 -17.44
C ASN A 109 5.29 22.41 -16.35
N HIS A 110 4.66 21.24 -16.28
CA HIS A 110 3.61 20.96 -15.30
C HIS A 110 4.06 21.13 -13.84
N PHE A 111 5.30 20.75 -13.52
CA PHE A 111 5.81 20.81 -12.16
C PHE A 111 5.92 22.26 -11.66
N ALA A 112 6.52 23.14 -12.46
CA ALA A 112 6.62 24.57 -12.18
C ALA A 112 5.25 25.22 -11.98
N ARG A 113 4.26 24.84 -12.81
CA ARG A 113 2.88 25.29 -12.63
C ARG A 113 2.32 24.83 -11.27
N LYS A 114 2.47 23.54 -10.94
CA LYS A 114 1.93 22.95 -9.70
C LYS A 114 2.57 23.46 -8.42
N THR A 115 3.81 23.94 -8.48
CA THR A 115 4.52 24.49 -7.31
C THR A 115 4.38 26.00 -7.19
N SER A 116 3.89 26.70 -8.22
CA SER A 116 3.83 28.17 -8.24
C SER A 116 2.95 28.77 -7.13
N ASP A 117 1.93 28.04 -6.69
CA ASP A 117 1.01 28.43 -5.61
C ASP A 117 1.30 27.73 -4.28
N LYS A 118 2.43 27.02 -4.17
CA LYS A 118 2.79 26.22 -2.98
C LYS A 118 3.89 26.89 -2.17
N MET A 119 3.95 26.56 -0.88
CA MET A 119 4.97 27.05 0.05
C MET A 119 6.40 26.73 -0.42
N VAL A 120 6.59 25.65 -1.17
CA VAL A 120 7.89 25.23 -1.71
C VAL A 120 8.42 26.16 -2.82
N GLN A 121 7.58 27.05 -3.35
CA GLN A 121 7.93 28.15 -4.27
C GLN A 121 8.69 27.78 -5.55
N GLY A 122 8.85 26.50 -5.88
CA GLY A 122 9.39 26.08 -7.18
C GLY A 122 9.86 24.63 -7.22
N PRO A 123 10.14 24.11 -8.43
CA PRO A 123 10.68 22.76 -8.61
C PRO A 123 12.00 22.51 -7.92
N GLN A 124 12.92 23.47 -7.93
CA GLN A 124 14.29 23.28 -7.44
C GLN A 124 14.33 22.97 -5.95
N VAL A 125 13.56 23.71 -5.15
CA VAL A 125 13.47 23.48 -3.69
C VAL A 125 12.99 22.06 -3.36
N VAL A 126 12.06 21.51 -4.15
CA VAL A 126 11.61 20.12 -3.99
C VAL A 126 12.73 19.14 -4.35
N VAL A 127 13.45 19.39 -5.45
CA VAL A 127 14.55 18.53 -5.92
C VAL A 127 15.69 18.51 -4.89
N ASP A 128 16.05 19.67 -4.35
CA ASP A 128 17.10 19.81 -3.34
C ASP A 128 16.70 19.06 -2.06
N LEU A 129 15.48 19.28 -1.56
CA LEU A 129 14.95 18.56 -0.41
C LEU A 129 14.96 17.03 -0.59
N LEU A 130 14.50 16.54 -1.75
CA LEU A 130 14.53 15.10 -2.04
C LEU A 130 15.96 14.55 -2.15
N SER A 131 16.90 15.37 -2.61
CA SER A 131 18.32 15.00 -2.70
C SER A 131 18.95 14.90 -1.32
N GLU A 132 18.70 15.86 -0.43
CA GLU A 132 19.13 15.82 0.97
C GLU A 132 18.56 14.60 1.71
N ILE A 133 17.25 14.33 1.55
CA ILE A 133 16.62 13.14 2.13
C ILE A 133 17.27 11.87 1.58
N ARG A 134 17.56 11.81 0.28
CA ARG A 134 18.23 10.67 -0.34
C ARG A 134 19.62 10.46 0.26
N GLU A 135 20.43 11.50 0.40
CA GLU A 135 21.77 11.40 0.97
C GLU A 135 21.75 10.88 2.41
N ALA A 136 20.76 11.31 3.21
CA ALA A 136 20.60 10.83 4.59
C ALA A 136 20.10 9.38 4.67
N VAL A 137 19.20 8.97 3.78
CA VAL A 137 18.50 7.67 3.86
C VAL A 137 19.24 6.53 3.17
N VAL A 138 19.97 6.80 2.08
CA VAL A 138 20.72 5.78 1.32
C VAL A 138 21.60 4.89 2.21
N PRO A 139 22.49 5.41 3.08
CA PRO A 139 23.36 4.55 3.89
C PRO A 139 22.56 3.64 4.84
N LEU A 140 21.45 4.14 5.40
CA LEU A 140 20.56 3.34 6.26
C LEU A 140 19.90 2.22 5.45
N THR A 141 19.35 2.53 4.27
CA THR A 141 18.69 1.53 3.42
C THR A 141 19.66 0.50 2.84
N THR A 142 20.92 0.87 2.62
CA THR A 142 21.97 -0.09 2.22
C THR A 142 22.26 -1.07 3.35
N SER A 143 22.44 -0.58 4.58
CA SER A 143 22.62 -1.43 5.77
C SER A 143 21.42 -2.36 5.98
N ASP A 144 20.19 -1.84 5.88
CA ASP A 144 18.96 -2.63 5.99
C ASP A 144 18.92 -3.73 4.91
N ALA A 145 19.24 -3.40 3.66
CA ALA A 145 19.25 -4.37 2.57
C ALA A 145 20.31 -5.47 2.77
N GLU A 146 21.48 -5.13 3.31
CA GLU A 146 22.53 -6.09 3.66
C GLU A 146 22.07 -7.04 4.77
N GLU A 147 21.39 -6.55 5.81
CA GLU A 147 20.79 -7.38 6.86
C GLU A 147 19.76 -8.36 6.29
N LEU A 148 18.85 -7.87 5.44
CA LEU A 148 17.85 -8.73 4.80
C LEU A 148 18.48 -9.77 3.88
N LEU A 149 19.58 -9.42 3.20
CA LEU A 149 20.34 -10.37 2.39
C LEU A 149 20.98 -11.47 3.25
N VAL A 150 21.53 -11.13 4.41
CA VAL A 150 22.07 -12.11 5.37
C VAL A 150 20.96 -13.06 5.83
N LEU A 151 19.76 -12.56 6.13
CA LEU A 151 18.61 -13.41 6.48
C LEU A 151 18.22 -14.34 5.33
N LYS A 152 18.22 -13.85 4.09
CA LYS A 152 17.96 -14.69 2.89
C LYS A 152 19.01 -15.79 2.73
N GLN A 153 20.28 -15.48 2.95
CA GLN A 153 21.38 -16.45 2.87
C GLN A 153 21.30 -17.53 3.95
N GLN A 154 20.78 -17.22 5.13
CA GLN A 154 20.54 -18.22 6.18
C GLN A 154 19.45 -19.23 5.78
N GLU A 155 18.51 -18.82 4.92
CA GLU A 155 17.48 -19.69 4.33
C GLU A 155 17.90 -20.24 2.94
N ALA A 156 19.19 -20.19 2.58
CA ALA A 156 19.69 -20.52 1.23
C ALA A 156 19.31 -21.93 0.73
N ALA A 157 19.07 -22.89 1.64
CA ALA A 157 18.58 -24.22 1.26
C ALA A 157 17.23 -24.17 0.52
N ALA A 158 16.42 -23.13 0.77
CA ALA A 158 15.14 -22.90 0.09
C ALA A 158 15.28 -22.09 -1.22
N PHE A 159 16.43 -21.42 -1.45
CA PHE A 159 16.60 -20.38 -2.48
C PHE A 159 17.97 -20.42 -3.19
N VAL A 160 18.46 -21.62 -3.56
CA VAL A 160 19.86 -21.84 -3.99
C VAL A 160 20.33 -20.93 -5.13
N GLU A 161 19.51 -20.70 -6.14
CA GLU A 161 19.88 -19.87 -7.31
C GLU A 161 19.87 -18.36 -7.03
N THR A 162 19.10 -17.92 -6.03
CA THR A 162 18.80 -16.51 -5.76
C THR A 162 19.34 -16.03 -4.41
N ALA A 163 19.97 -16.90 -3.63
CA ALA A 163 20.41 -16.64 -2.26
C ALA A 163 21.33 -15.40 -2.12
N ASN A 164 22.13 -15.11 -3.14
CA ASN A 164 23.07 -13.98 -3.14
C ASN A 164 22.49 -12.67 -3.68
N ARG A 165 21.18 -12.60 -3.91
CA ARG A 165 20.50 -11.38 -4.39
C ARG A 165 19.20 -11.16 -3.65
N LEU A 166 19.01 -9.94 -3.17
CA LEU A 166 17.74 -9.50 -2.61
C LEU A 166 16.88 -8.92 -3.74
N PHE A 167 15.69 -9.49 -3.96
CA PHE A 167 14.73 -8.97 -4.93
C PHE A 167 13.58 -8.24 -4.23
N TYR A 168 12.83 -7.41 -4.97
CA TYR A 168 11.71 -6.65 -4.40
C TYR A 168 10.63 -7.52 -3.76
N TRP A 169 10.41 -8.75 -4.27
CA TRP A 169 9.45 -9.69 -3.69
C TRP A 169 9.95 -10.39 -2.42
N ASP A 170 11.20 -10.18 -2.03
CA ASP A 170 11.79 -10.73 -0.82
C ASP A 170 11.71 -9.75 0.36
N ILE A 171 11.67 -8.43 0.08
CA ILE A 171 11.75 -7.38 1.09
C ILE A 171 10.65 -7.53 2.15
N PRO A 172 9.34 -7.68 1.82
CA PRO A 172 8.30 -7.79 2.84
C PRO A 172 8.45 -9.05 3.70
N TYR A 173 8.88 -10.16 3.09
CA TYR A 173 9.05 -11.45 3.76
C TYR A 173 10.19 -11.41 4.78
N PHE A 174 11.38 -10.97 4.37
CA PHE A 174 12.52 -10.91 5.30
C PHE A 174 12.41 -9.77 6.31
N THR A 175 11.71 -8.68 5.99
CA THR A 175 11.38 -7.64 6.98
C THR A 175 10.57 -8.22 8.13
N LEU A 176 9.53 -9.02 7.83
CA LEU A 176 8.74 -9.68 8.87
C LEU A 176 9.61 -10.65 9.70
N ARG A 177 10.45 -11.46 9.06
CA ARG A 177 11.39 -12.36 9.78
C ARG A 177 12.38 -11.61 10.66
N ARG A 178 12.84 -10.43 10.25
CA ARG A 178 13.70 -9.57 11.07
C ARG A 178 12.96 -9.11 12.33
N ILE A 179 11.73 -8.63 12.16
CA ILE A 179 10.87 -8.18 13.26
C ILE A 179 10.64 -9.33 14.24
N GLU A 180 10.17 -10.49 13.76
CA GLU A 180 9.92 -11.69 14.59
C GLU A 180 11.15 -12.18 15.38
N ARG A 181 12.36 -11.96 14.85
CA ARG A 181 13.62 -12.34 15.53
C ARG A 181 14.10 -11.31 16.54
N THR A 182 13.81 -10.03 16.30
CA THR A 182 14.29 -8.92 17.12
C THR A 182 13.32 -8.62 18.26
N GLU A 183 12.03 -8.72 18.00
CA GLU A 183 10.97 -8.49 18.97
C GLU A 183 10.64 -9.82 19.67
N THR A 184 11.49 -10.19 20.62
CA THR A 184 11.18 -11.29 21.54
C THR A 184 9.90 -10.95 22.33
N ARG A 185 8.81 -11.67 22.03
CA ARG A 185 7.55 -11.71 22.80
C ARG A 185 6.93 -10.32 23.04
N GLU A 186 6.28 -9.77 22.04
CA GLU A 186 5.29 -8.72 22.29
C GLU A 186 4.18 -9.28 23.19
N THR A 187 4.05 -8.72 24.40
CA THR A 187 2.78 -8.65 25.10
C THR A 187 1.77 -7.98 24.17
N THR A 188 0.63 -8.62 23.90
CA THR A 188 -0.42 -8.13 23.02
C THR A 188 -0.85 -6.70 23.40
N VAL A 189 -0.22 -5.68 22.80
CA VAL A 189 -0.50 -4.27 23.13
C VAL A 189 -1.95 -3.94 22.82
N SER A 190 -2.56 -4.59 21.82
CA SER A 190 -3.96 -4.38 21.45
C SER A 190 -4.96 -4.69 22.56
N GLU A 191 -4.63 -5.55 23.53
CA GLU A 191 -5.47 -5.80 24.72
C GLU A 191 -5.67 -4.53 25.56
N TYR A 192 -4.75 -3.56 25.47
CA TYR A 192 -4.80 -2.29 26.21
C TYR A 192 -5.49 -1.16 25.42
N PHE A 193 -5.81 -1.37 24.15
CA PHE A 193 -6.41 -0.37 23.25
C PHE A 193 -7.81 -0.78 22.80
N GLU A 194 -8.72 -0.94 23.77
CA GLU A 194 -10.15 -1.10 23.48
C GLU A 194 -10.66 0.13 22.72
N LEU A 195 -11.44 -0.10 21.66
CA LEU A 195 -11.82 0.92 20.68
C LEU A 195 -12.56 2.09 21.32
N HIS A 196 -13.58 1.81 22.12
CA HIS A 196 -14.44 2.84 22.69
C HIS A 196 -13.68 3.72 23.68
N MET A 197 -12.90 3.10 24.57
CA MET A 197 -12.06 3.82 25.54
C MET A 197 -10.97 4.64 24.84
N THR A 198 -10.35 4.10 23.80
CA THR A 198 -9.30 4.80 23.04
C THR A 198 -9.88 6.02 22.33
N LEU A 199 -11.03 5.86 21.66
CA LEU A 199 -11.71 6.94 20.96
C LEU A 199 -12.13 8.05 21.93
N GLN A 200 -12.75 7.69 23.06
CA GLN A 200 -13.18 8.66 24.06
C GLN A 200 -12.00 9.48 24.61
N LYS A 201 -10.89 8.81 24.95
CA LYS A 201 -9.68 9.49 25.45
C LYS A 201 -9.05 10.39 24.38
N LEU A 202 -9.04 9.95 23.13
CA LEU A 202 -8.54 10.74 22.00
C LEU A 202 -9.38 12.01 21.82
N LEU A 203 -10.71 11.89 21.79
CA LEU A 203 -11.61 13.04 21.70
C LEU A 203 -11.45 14.00 22.87
N GLN A 204 -11.29 13.49 24.10
CA GLN A 204 -11.03 14.32 25.27
C GLN A 204 -9.71 15.12 25.13
N ARG A 205 -8.65 14.51 24.59
CA ARG A 205 -7.38 15.20 24.34
C ARG A 205 -7.54 16.30 23.28
N PHE A 206 -8.27 16.04 22.20
CA PHE A 206 -8.57 17.05 21.18
C PHE A 206 -9.39 18.21 21.72
N GLN A 207 -10.44 17.92 22.50
CA GLN A 207 -11.25 18.94 23.16
C GLN A 207 -10.39 19.85 24.05
N HIS A 208 -9.50 19.27 24.85
CA HIS A 208 -8.59 20.04 25.70
C HIS A 208 -7.60 20.89 24.89
N LEU A 209 -6.97 20.31 23.86
CA LEU A 209 -5.95 20.98 23.06
C LEU A 209 -6.52 22.14 22.23
N LEU A 210 -7.71 21.94 21.65
CA LEU A 210 -8.32 22.88 20.71
C LEU A 210 -9.36 23.79 21.37
N GLY A 211 -9.73 23.55 22.63
CA GLY A 211 -10.78 24.30 23.33
C GLY A 211 -12.17 24.10 22.71
N VAL A 212 -12.41 22.95 22.09
CA VAL A 212 -13.70 22.60 21.45
C VAL A 212 -14.45 21.59 22.30
N GLU A 213 -15.76 21.49 22.08
CA GLU A 213 -16.60 20.45 22.65
C GLU A 213 -17.09 19.51 21.54
N VAL A 214 -16.90 18.21 21.72
CA VAL A 214 -17.37 17.17 20.81
C VAL A 214 -18.51 16.43 21.49
N ARG A 215 -19.70 16.51 20.91
CA ARG A 215 -20.90 15.83 21.40
C ARG A 215 -21.35 14.79 20.38
N ARG A 216 -21.62 13.58 20.88
CA ARG A 216 -22.25 12.51 20.10
C ARG A 216 -23.68 12.93 19.75
N ILE A 217 -24.06 12.80 18.48
CA ILE A 217 -25.44 13.05 18.04
C ILE A 217 -26.16 11.71 17.94
N ASP A 218 -27.38 11.64 18.46
CA ASP A 218 -28.20 10.44 18.31
C ASP A 218 -28.48 10.17 16.83
N THR A 219 -28.12 8.98 16.36
CA THR A 219 -28.32 8.53 14.97
C THR A 219 -29.78 8.56 14.55
N ALA A 220 -30.72 8.47 15.50
CA ALA A 220 -32.16 8.62 15.23
C ALA A 220 -32.53 10.02 14.71
N HIS A 221 -31.73 11.04 15.01
CA HIS A 221 -31.88 12.39 14.47
C HIS A 221 -31.12 12.60 13.15
N CYS A 222 -30.46 11.57 12.63
CA CYS A 222 -29.61 11.63 11.43
C CYS A 222 -30.09 10.71 10.29
N GLU A 223 -31.37 10.32 10.28
CA GLU A 223 -31.96 9.54 9.18
C GLU A 223 -31.76 10.26 7.82
N GLY A 224 -31.18 9.55 6.85
CA GLY A 224 -30.83 10.08 5.53
C GLY A 224 -29.49 10.83 5.44
N LEU A 225 -28.82 11.07 6.57
CA LEU A 225 -27.47 11.68 6.62
C LEU A 225 -26.34 10.65 6.78
N ILE A 226 -26.69 9.41 7.14
CA ILE A 226 -25.75 8.31 7.36
C ILE A 226 -25.70 7.44 6.11
N TRP A 227 -24.52 7.34 5.48
CA TRP A 227 -24.32 6.59 4.23
C TRP A 227 -23.93 5.11 4.45
N HIS A 228 -23.61 4.73 5.69
CA HIS A 228 -23.29 3.36 6.07
C HIS A 228 -23.61 3.09 7.54
N GLU A 229 -24.11 1.90 7.84
CA GLU A 229 -24.62 1.51 9.18
C GLU A 229 -23.53 1.49 10.26
N SER A 230 -22.26 1.34 9.89
CA SER A 230 -21.14 1.32 10.83
C SER A 230 -20.65 2.71 11.29
N LEU A 231 -21.35 3.79 10.93
CA LEU A 231 -20.95 5.14 11.29
C LEU A 231 -21.55 5.54 12.64
N GLU A 232 -20.70 6.04 13.53
CA GLU A 232 -21.13 6.71 14.75
C GLU A 232 -21.19 8.22 14.51
N SER A 233 -22.34 8.84 14.80
CA SER A 233 -22.57 10.29 14.81
C SER A 233 -22.41 10.90 16.20
#